data_AF-F4XV33-F1
#
_entry.id   AF-F4XV33-F1
#
_cell.length_a   1.000
_cell.length_b   1.000
_cell.length_c   1.000
_cell.angle_alpha   90.00
_cell.angle_beta   90.00
_cell.angle_gamma   90.00
#
_symmetry.space_group_name_H-M   'P 1'
#
loop_
_entity.id
_entity.type
_entity.pdbx_description
1 polymer ?
#
loop_
_entity_poly.entity_id
_entity_poly.type
_entity_poly.pdbx_seq_one_letter_code
_entity_poly.pdbx_strand_id
1 'polypeptide(L)'
;MSLGNYGHADEVLLAILALLGRFYDIPEYLLFYSRHPKQSVQVYSKNGENDDYEYPQWWYPANQEKIMFPRWKIFSEYCRAISQAQVSLSDRFGCYFDALNYLRGSWIYLVKEVIRPVSQFCHLE
;
A
#
# COMPACT_ATOMS: atom_id res chain seq x y z
N MET A 1 11.80 8.85 5.87
CA MET A 1 10.59 8.32 5.19
C MET A 1 10.88 8.15 3.70
N SER A 2 10.32 7.16 3.00
CA SER A 2 10.56 6.93 1.56
C SER A 2 9.21 7.03 0.88
N LEU A 3 8.93 8.17 0.27
CA LEU A 3 7.86 8.33 -0.70
C LEU A 3 8.38 7.72 -2.01
N GLY A 4 8.42 6.38 -2.04
CA GLY A 4 9.00 5.64 -3.16
C GLY A 4 8.05 5.55 -4.35
N ASN A 5 8.56 5.11 -5.50
CA ASN A 5 7.77 4.90 -6.71
C ASN A 5 7.00 3.56 -6.68
N TYR A 6 6.20 3.31 -5.63
CA TYR A 6 5.34 2.12 -5.51
C TYR A 6 3.87 2.49 -5.62
N GLY A 7 3.06 1.57 -6.14
CA GLY A 7 1.60 1.68 -6.00
C GLY A 7 1.23 1.82 -4.53
N HIS A 8 0.31 2.74 -4.21
CA HIS A 8 -0.15 3.09 -2.85
C HIS A 8 0.84 3.91 -2.00
N ALA A 9 1.85 4.54 -2.60
CA ALA A 9 2.73 5.46 -1.87
C ALA A 9 2.00 6.72 -1.35
N ASP A 10 0.92 7.11 -2.01
CA ASP A 10 -0.01 8.15 -1.60
C ASP A 10 -0.76 7.82 -0.31
N GLU A 11 -1.14 6.56 -0.08
CA GLU A 11 -1.74 6.13 1.19
C GLU A 11 -0.76 6.32 2.37
N VAL A 12 0.51 5.97 2.17
CA VAL A 12 1.57 6.22 3.17
C VAL A 12 1.74 7.71 3.43
N LEU A 13 1.70 8.55 2.37
CA LEU A 13 1.75 10.00 2.52
C LEU A 13 0.57 10.52 3.36
N LEU A 14 -0.65 10.06 3.06
CA LEU A 14 -1.84 10.45 3.81
C LEU A 14 -1.75 10.06 5.28
N ALA A 15 -1.21 8.87 5.60
CA ALA A 15 -0.99 8.45 6.97
C ALA A 15 0.02 9.37 7.71
N ILE A 16 1.09 9.82 7.05
CA ILE A 16 2.03 10.81 7.63
C ILE A 16 1.29 12.11 7.94
N LEU A 17 0.53 12.61 6.98
CA LEU A 17 -0.19 13.87 7.14
C LEU A 17 -1.23 13.77 8.26
N ALA A 18 -1.93 12.64 8.38
CA ALA A 18 -2.86 12.37 9.48
C ALA A 18 -2.16 12.37 10.86
N LEU A 19 -0.92 11.89 10.93
CA LEU A 19 -0.12 11.90 12.16
C LEU A 19 0.38 13.31 12.52
N LEU A 20 0.45 14.22 11.55
CA LEU A 20 0.82 15.62 11.77
C LEU A 20 -0.38 16.50 12.17
N GLY A 21 -1.59 16.12 11.77
CA GLY A 21 -2.78 16.89 12.08
C GLY A 21 -4.05 16.30 11.48
N ARG A 22 -5.20 16.83 11.89
CA ARG A 22 -6.50 16.40 11.39
C ARG A 22 -6.75 16.97 10.01
N PHE A 23 -7.25 16.14 9.11
CA PHE A 23 -7.84 16.61 7.86
C PHE A 23 -9.15 17.35 8.14
N TYR A 24 -9.32 18.48 7.47
CA TYR A 24 -10.60 19.20 7.43
C TYR A 24 -11.25 18.91 6.09
N ASP A 25 -12.50 18.43 6.14
CA ASP A 25 -13.27 18.13 4.94
C ASP A 25 -13.95 19.40 4.41
N ILE A 26 -13.89 19.60 3.10
CA ILE A 26 -14.47 20.76 2.41
C ILE A 26 -15.68 20.24 1.63
N PRO A 27 -16.89 20.82 1.82
CA PRO A 27 -18.11 20.27 1.26
C PRO A 27 -18.17 20.34 -0.27
N GLU A 28 -17.37 21.20 -0.90
CA GLU A 28 -17.29 21.35 -2.34
C GLU A 28 -16.42 20.26 -3.01
N TYR A 29 -16.95 19.68 -4.10
CA TYR A 29 -16.17 18.79 -4.96
C TYR A 29 -15.22 19.60 -5.85
N LEU A 30 -13.95 19.69 -5.44
CA LEU A 30 -12.92 20.45 -6.17
C LEU A 30 -12.10 19.61 -7.16
N LEU A 31 -12.17 18.28 -7.07
CA LEU A 31 -11.38 17.37 -7.89
C LEU A 31 -12.28 16.54 -8.82
N PHE A 32 -12.04 16.64 -10.12
CA PHE A 32 -12.69 15.81 -11.13
C PHE A 32 -11.74 14.70 -11.59
N TYR A 33 -12.05 13.46 -11.19
CA TYR A 33 -11.28 12.29 -11.61
C TYR A 33 -11.66 11.89 -13.04
N SER A 34 -10.72 12.03 -13.98
CA SER A 34 -10.90 11.52 -15.34
C SER A 34 -10.70 10.01 -15.36
N ARG A 35 -11.66 9.23 -15.88
CA ARG A 35 -11.50 7.79 -16.10
C ARG A 35 -11.17 7.51 -17.58
N HIS A 36 -10.13 6.72 -17.83
CA HIS A 36 -9.79 6.30 -19.19
C HIS A 36 -9.31 4.83 -19.24
N PRO A 37 -9.54 4.11 -20.35
CA PRO A 37 -9.18 2.69 -20.45
C PRO A 37 -7.69 2.38 -20.24
N LYS A 38 -6.82 3.37 -20.49
CA LYS A 38 -5.36 3.24 -20.34
C LYS A 38 -4.83 3.52 -18.91
N GLN A 39 -5.70 3.70 -17.91
CA GLN A 39 -5.24 3.89 -16.53
C GLN A 39 -4.63 2.60 -16.00
N SER A 40 -3.56 2.68 -15.22
CA SER A 40 -2.90 1.51 -14.63
C SER A 40 -3.89 0.60 -13.90
N VAL A 41 -4.79 1.18 -13.10
CA VAL A 41 -5.85 0.44 -12.40
C VAL A 41 -6.81 -0.23 -13.39
N GLN A 42 -7.15 0.38 -14.52
CA GLN A 42 -8.02 -0.23 -15.54
C GLN A 42 -7.32 -1.33 -16.33
N VAL A 43 -6.02 -1.16 -16.60
CA VAL A 43 -5.22 -2.12 -17.37
C VAL A 43 -4.94 -3.38 -16.57
N TYR A 44 -4.70 -3.27 -15.26
CA TYR A 44 -4.32 -4.39 -14.41
C TYR A 44 -5.42 -4.87 -13.47
N SER A 45 -6.62 -4.28 -13.51
CA SER A 45 -7.77 -4.81 -12.76
C SER A 45 -8.44 -5.94 -13.55
N LYS A 46 -8.44 -7.15 -12.96
CA LYS A 46 -9.24 -8.29 -13.43
C LYS A 46 -10.38 -8.47 -12.44
N ASN A 47 -11.63 -8.39 -12.91
CA ASN A 47 -12.84 -8.52 -12.08
C ASN A 47 -12.96 -7.51 -10.92
N GLY A 48 -12.40 -6.31 -11.05
CA GLY A 48 -12.46 -5.28 -10.01
C GLY A 48 -11.35 -5.36 -8.96
N GLU A 49 -10.45 -6.35 -9.06
CA GLU A 49 -9.25 -6.46 -8.22
C GLU A 49 -8.01 -6.22 -9.08
N ASN A 50 -7.08 -5.39 -8.61
CA ASN A 50 -5.78 -5.23 -9.27
C ASN A 50 -4.99 -6.53 -9.15
N ASP A 51 -4.34 -6.96 -10.25
CA ASP A 51 -3.43 -8.07 -10.21
C ASP A 51 -2.21 -7.70 -9.34
N ASP A 52 -2.10 -8.37 -8.19
CA ASP A 52 -1.07 -8.14 -7.17
C ASP A 52 0.37 -8.28 -7.67
N TYR A 53 0.56 -8.88 -8.85
CA TYR A 53 1.88 -9.08 -9.44
C TYR A 53 2.11 -8.18 -10.65
N GLU A 54 1.13 -8.07 -11.56
CA GLU A 54 1.27 -7.24 -12.76
C GLU A 54 1.17 -5.74 -12.44
N TYR A 55 0.30 -5.34 -11.51
CA TYR A 55 0.09 -3.93 -11.17
C TYR A 55 1.33 -3.26 -10.57
N PRO A 56 2.07 -3.85 -9.60
CA PRO A 56 3.32 -3.28 -9.13
C PRO A 56 4.39 -3.11 -10.22
N GLN A 57 4.39 -3.92 -11.28
CA GLN A 57 5.36 -3.83 -12.37
C GLN A 57 5.18 -2.56 -13.21
N TRP A 58 3.97 -2.00 -13.26
CA TRP A 58 3.72 -0.71 -13.90
C TRP A 58 4.52 0.42 -13.22
N TRP A 59 4.62 0.37 -11.89
CA TRP A 59 5.35 1.36 -11.10
C TRP A 59 6.85 1.03 -11.00
N TYR A 60 7.21 -0.26 -11.10
CA TYR A 60 8.57 -0.76 -11.01
C TYR A 60 9.00 -1.64 -12.19
N PRO A 61 9.17 -1.10 -13.39
CA PRO A 61 9.65 -1.89 -14.53
C PRO A 61 11.04 -2.50 -14.29
N ALA A 62 11.88 -1.89 -13.44
CA ALA A 62 13.20 -2.41 -13.07
C ALA A 62 13.18 -3.63 -12.12
N ASN A 63 12.00 -4.03 -11.61
CA ASN A 63 11.85 -5.15 -10.68
C ASN A 63 11.01 -6.31 -11.27
N GLN A 64 10.93 -6.40 -12.61
CA GLN A 64 10.19 -7.46 -13.32
C GLN A 64 10.58 -8.88 -12.94
N GLU A 65 11.80 -9.09 -12.44
CA GLU A 65 12.31 -10.41 -12.03
C GLU A 65 12.47 -10.55 -10.51
N LYS A 66 12.08 -9.54 -9.72
CA LYS A 66 12.26 -9.57 -8.27
C LYS A 66 10.98 -9.97 -7.56
N ILE A 67 11.16 -10.75 -6.50
CA ILE A 67 10.09 -11.02 -5.55
C ILE A 67 9.79 -9.72 -4.81
N MET A 68 8.55 -9.28 -4.90
CA MET A 68 8.05 -8.09 -4.24
C MET A 68 7.01 -8.45 -3.21
N PHE A 69 7.00 -7.70 -2.11
CA PHE A 69 6.00 -7.80 -1.06
C PHE A 69 5.36 -6.42 -0.83
N PRO A 70 4.57 -5.89 -1.78
CA PRO A 70 4.08 -4.52 -1.73
C PRO A 70 3.28 -4.21 -0.45
N ARG A 71 2.41 -5.12 0.00
CA ARG A 71 1.61 -4.89 1.21
C ARG A 71 2.44 -4.93 2.48
N TRP A 72 3.38 -5.87 2.56
CA TRP A 72 4.35 -5.89 3.67
C TRP A 72 5.18 -4.61 3.71
N LYS A 73 5.56 -4.09 2.53
CA LYS A 73 6.27 -2.82 2.41
C LYS A 73 5.42 -1.67 2.92
N ILE A 74 4.16 -1.54 2.50
CA ILE A 74 3.24 -0.50 2.99
C ILE A 74 3.08 -0.57 4.51
N PHE A 75 2.86 -1.77 5.06
CA PHE A 75 2.74 -1.94 6.51
C PHE A 75 4.01 -1.52 7.25
N SER A 76 5.20 -1.87 6.74
CA SER A 76 6.47 -1.43 7.32
C SER A 76 6.62 0.10 7.31
N GLU A 77 6.10 0.77 6.28
CA GLU A 77 6.13 2.23 6.16
C GLU A 77 5.15 2.90 7.14
N TYR A 78 3.96 2.33 7.36
CA TYR A 78 3.07 2.77 8.44
C TYR A 78 3.74 2.66 9.82
N CYS A 79 4.33 1.49 10.13
CA CYS A 79 5.02 1.29 11.41
C CYS A 79 6.16 2.30 11.63
N ARG A 80 6.88 2.66 10.56
CA ARG A 80 7.93 3.66 10.59
C ARG A 80 7.39 5.09 10.72
N ALA A 81 6.29 5.41 10.05
CA ALA A 81 5.61 6.70 10.20
C ALA A 81 5.19 6.92 11.65
N ILE A 82 4.52 5.91 12.23
CA ILE A 82 4.03 5.93 13.60
C ILE A 82 5.20 6.03 14.59
N SER A 83 6.32 5.35 14.35
CA SER A 83 7.48 5.42 15.25
C SER A 83 8.15 6.80 15.24
N GLN A 84 8.11 7.52 14.12
CA GLN A 84 8.73 8.85 13.96
C GLN A 84 7.80 10.01 14.31
N ALA A 85 6.49 9.78 14.41
CA ALA A 85 5.51 10.83 14.67
C ALA A 85 5.64 11.45 16.06
N GLN A 86 5.37 12.75 16.17
CA GLN A 86 5.32 13.50 17.42
C GLN A 86 3.92 13.45 18.04
N VAL A 87 3.47 12.24 18.40
CA VAL A 87 2.16 11.99 19.03
C VAL A 87 2.33 11.47 20.46
N SER A 88 1.27 11.60 21.26
CA SER A 88 1.25 11.03 22.61
C SER A 88 1.45 9.52 22.58
N LEU A 89 1.90 8.92 23.68
CA LEU A 89 2.06 7.47 23.77
C LEU A 89 0.73 6.73 23.56
N SER A 90 -0.37 7.27 24.11
CA SER A 90 -1.71 6.71 23.92
C SER A 90 -2.12 6.70 22.46
N ASP A 91 -1.96 7.83 21.75
CA ASP A 91 -2.29 7.92 20.34
C ASP A 91 -1.40 6.99 19.50
N ARG A 92 -0.12 6.88 19.85
CA ARG A 92 0.81 5.97 19.19
C ARG A 92 0.35 4.51 19.28
N PHE A 93 -0.08 4.06 20.46
CA PHE A 93 -0.64 2.71 20.61
C PHE A 93 -1.93 2.53 19.80
N GLY A 94 -2.79 3.54 19.77
CA GLY A 94 -3.97 3.57 18.90
C GLY A 94 -3.61 3.40 17.43
N CYS A 95 -2.65 4.18 16.92
CA CYS A 95 -2.20 4.09 15.54
C CYS A 95 -1.60 2.72 15.19
N TYR A 96 -0.83 2.11 16.11
CA TYR A 96 -0.32 0.75 15.89
C TYR A 96 -1.45 -0.28 15.88
N PHE A 97 -2.45 -0.13 16.76
CA PHE A 97 -3.63 -0.98 16.76
C PHE A 97 -4.42 -0.86 15.44
N ASP A 98 -4.60 0.35 14.91
CA ASP A 98 -5.24 0.57 13.62
C ASP A 98 -4.43 -0.03 12.46
N ALA A 99 -3.10 0.11 12.48
CA ALA A 99 -2.22 -0.53 11.50
C ALA A 99 -2.33 -2.07 11.56
N LEU A 100 -2.44 -2.67 12.75
CA LEU A 100 -2.65 -4.11 12.92
C LEU A 100 -4.05 -4.54 12.45
N ASN A 101 -5.09 -3.74 12.67
CA ASN A 101 -6.41 -4.01 12.14
C ASN A 101 -6.44 -3.98 10.61
N TYR A 102 -5.72 -3.04 10.00
CA TYR A 102 -5.52 -3.01 8.55
C TYR A 102 -4.82 -4.29 8.05
N LEU A 103 -3.75 -4.72 8.74
CA LEU A 103 -3.04 -5.96 8.44
C LEU A 103 -3.97 -7.18 8.54
N ARG A 104 -4.79 -7.22 9.60
CA ARG A 104 -5.78 -8.28 9.83
C ARG A 104 -6.86 -8.30 8.77
N GLY A 105 -7.32 -7.15 8.26
CA GLY A 105 -8.27 -7.10 7.15
C GLY A 105 -7.67 -7.59 5.83
N SER A 106 -6.37 -7.40 5.66
CA SER A 106 -5.64 -7.71 4.41
C SER A 106 -4.86 -9.03 4.45
N TRP A 107 -5.04 -9.84 5.50
CA TRP A 107 -4.20 -11.00 5.81
C TRP A 107 -4.10 -12.03 4.67
N ILE A 108 -5.20 -12.28 3.97
CA ILE A 108 -5.24 -13.26 2.88
C ILE A 108 -4.32 -12.86 1.72
N TYR A 109 -4.19 -11.56 1.47
CA TYR A 109 -3.32 -11.04 0.41
C TYR A 109 -1.86 -11.05 0.82
N LEU A 110 -1.56 -10.79 2.10
CA LEU A 110 -0.21 -10.92 2.64
C LEU A 110 0.31 -12.35 2.55
N VAL A 111 -0.58 -13.33 2.80
CA VAL A 111 -0.26 -14.75 2.64
C VAL A 111 -0.06 -15.10 1.16
N LYS A 112 -0.90 -14.59 0.24
CA LYS A 112 -0.72 -14.78 -1.21
C LYS A 112 0.65 -14.26 -1.70
N GLU A 113 1.07 -13.09 -1.20
CA GLU A 113 2.39 -12.51 -1.50
C GLU A 113 3.54 -13.40 -1.03
N VAL A 114 3.36 -14.24 0.00
CA VAL A 114 4.38 -15.19 0.48
C VAL A 114 4.35 -16.52 -0.26
N ILE A 115 3.16 -17.09 -0.50
CA ILE A 115 3.02 -18.42 -1.11
C ILE A 115 3.46 -18.43 -2.58
N ARG A 116 3.11 -17.39 -3.34
CA ARG A 116 3.33 -17.37 -4.80
C ARG A 116 4.82 -17.33 -5.17
N PRO A 117 5.69 -16.52 -4.54
CA PRO A 117 7.13 -16.59 -4.76
C PRO A 117 7.75 -17.94 -4.36
N VAL A 118 7.29 -18.54 -3.28
CA VAL A 118 7.74 -19.88 -2.86
C VAL A 118 7.37 -20.93 -3.90
N SER A 119 6.16 -20.85 -4.48
CA SER A 119 5.76 -21.76 -5.58
C SER A 119 6.57 -21.55 -6.86
N GLN A 120 6.96 -20.31 -7.18
CA GLN A 120 7.86 -20.03 -8.31
C GLN A 120 9.26 -20.60 -8.09
N PHE A 121 9.77 -20.54 -6.85
CA PHE A 121 11.04 -21.16 -6.47
C PHE A 121 11.00 -22.69 -6.53
N CYS A 122 9.93 -23.33 -6.03
CA CYS A 122 9.80 -24.79 -6.05
C CYS A 122 9.54 -25.40 -7.43
N HIS A 123 9.15 -24.61 -8.44
CA HIS A 123 9.00 -25.08 -9.83
C HIS A 123 10.25 -24.84 -10.70
N LEU A 124 11.28 -24.20 -10.14
CA LEU A 124 12.58 -23.97 -10.79
C LEU A 124 13.68 -24.95 -10.34
N GLU A 125 13.34 -25.91 -9.48
CA GLU A 125 14.14 -27.10 -9.13
C GLU A 125 13.57 -28.35 -9.80
#